data_AF-A0A6B3G9I5-F1
#
_entry.id   AF-A0A6B3G9I5-F1
#
_cell.length_a   1.000
_cell.length_b   1.000
_cell.length_c   1.000
_cell.angle_alpha   90.00
_cell.angle_beta   90.00
_cell.angle_gamma   90.00
#
_symmetry.space_group_name_H-M   'P 1'
#
loop_
_entity.id
_entity.type
_entity.pdbx_description
1 polymer ?
#
loop_
_entity_poly.entity_id
_entity_poly.type
_entity_poly.pdbx_seq_one_letter_code
_entity_poly.pdbx_strand_id
1 'polypeptide(L)'
;VEDTWLDNWSAEKYVGTIFRDSAEAAAVDAAALRVLRIMHQVGADAPVSAYLEHHGWPEAVQAAREAHVMLATNDAEDPDIPPRSLDVIRIMTRAA
;
A
#
# COMPACT_ATOMS: atom_id res chain seq x y z
N VAL A 1 9.99 12.24 6.83
CA VAL A 1 8.52 12.19 6.69
C VAL A 1 8.13 10.92 7.41
N GLU A 2 7.52 11.02 8.58
CA GLU A 2 6.96 9.82 9.23
C GLU A 2 5.76 9.39 8.38
N ASP A 3 5.77 8.14 7.91
CA ASP A 3 4.74 7.54 7.07
C ASP A 3 3.45 7.22 7.87
N THR A 4 3.02 8.14 8.73
CA THR A 4 1.99 7.91 9.77
C THR A 4 0.56 8.04 9.25
N TRP A 5 0.36 8.28 7.95
CA TRP A 5 -0.95 8.67 7.44
C TRP A 5 -2.00 7.56 7.54
N LEU A 6 -1.59 6.29 7.42
CA LEU A 6 -2.46 5.12 7.55
C LEU A 6 -2.51 4.53 8.97
N ASP A 7 -1.54 4.86 9.83
CA ASP A 7 -1.53 4.41 11.22
C ASP A 7 -2.61 5.09 12.05
N ASN A 8 -2.99 6.33 11.69
CA ASN A 8 -3.93 7.14 12.46
C ASN A 8 -5.31 7.35 11.81
N TRP A 9 -5.46 7.07 10.51
CA TRP A 9 -6.68 7.43 9.77
C TRP A 9 -7.04 6.38 8.70
N SER A 10 -8.32 6.03 8.61
CA SER A 10 -8.83 5.17 7.53
C SER A 10 -8.62 5.81 6.16
N ALA A 11 -8.31 4.97 5.18
CA ALA A 11 -8.17 5.35 3.77
C ALA A 11 -9.39 6.10 3.19
N GLU A 12 -10.59 5.92 3.77
CA GLU A 12 -11.82 6.62 3.36
C GLU A 12 -11.69 8.14 3.32
N LYS A 13 -10.83 8.71 4.19
CA LYS A 13 -10.63 10.17 4.21
C LYS A 13 -10.01 10.74 2.95
N TYR A 14 -9.41 9.89 2.11
CA TYR A 14 -8.74 10.28 0.88
C TYR A 14 -9.54 9.94 -0.38
N VAL A 15 -10.80 9.55 -0.23
CA VAL A 15 -11.72 9.41 -1.37
C VAL A 15 -11.96 10.77 -2.01
N GLY A 16 -11.81 10.84 -3.33
CA GLY A 16 -11.88 12.06 -4.12
C GLY A 16 -10.57 12.84 -4.23
N THR A 17 -9.51 12.45 -3.49
CA THR A 17 -8.17 13.05 -3.62
C THR A 17 -7.13 12.04 -4.10
N ILE A 18 -7.07 10.86 -3.48
CA ILE A 18 -6.17 9.76 -3.82
C ILE A 18 -6.96 8.57 -4.35
N PHE A 19 -8.03 8.18 -3.66
CA PHE A 19 -8.90 7.09 -4.09
C PHE A 19 -10.05 7.65 -4.92
N ARG A 20 -10.41 6.94 -5.98
CA ARG A 20 -11.55 7.28 -6.83
C ARG A 20 -12.87 7.09 -6.10
N ASP A 21 -12.99 5.99 -5.34
CA ASP A 21 -14.22 5.62 -4.63
C ASP A 21 -13.94 4.90 -3.30
N SER A 22 -15.02 4.56 -2.59
CA SER A 22 -14.95 3.84 -1.32
C SER A 22 -14.46 2.40 -1.45
N ALA A 23 -14.59 1.77 -2.62
CA ALA A 23 -14.15 0.40 -2.82
C ALA A 23 -12.62 0.33 -2.88
N GLU A 24 -11.98 1.26 -3.60
CA GLU A 24 -10.54 1.41 -3.61
C GLU A 24 -9.98 1.71 -2.21
N ALA A 25 -10.59 2.65 -1.51
CA ALA A 25 -10.20 2.98 -0.15
C ALA A 25 -10.31 1.76 0.78
N ALA A 26 -11.42 1.02 0.73
CA ALA A 26 -11.62 -0.18 1.54
C ALA A 26 -10.61 -1.30 1.22
N ALA A 27 -10.25 -1.48 -0.06
CA ALA A 27 -9.25 -2.48 -0.46
C ALA A 27 -7.87 -2.15 0.14
N VAL A 28 -7.46 -0.88 0.08
CA VAL A 28 -6.19 -0.43 0.66
C VAL A 28 -6.20 -0.48 2.19
N ASP A 29 -7.29 -0.05 2.83
CA ASP A 29 -7.45 -0.11 4.29
C ASP A 29 -7.34 -1.56 4.78
N ALA A 30 -8.00 -2.49 4.09
CA ALA A 30 -7.96 -3.90 4.42
C ALA A 30 -6.57 -4.53 4.27
N ALA A 31 -5.80 -4.13 3.25
CA ALA A 31 -4.43 -4.58 3.04
C ALA A 31 -3.51 -4.06 4.15
N ALA A 32 -3.59 -2.76 4.44
CA ALA A 32 -2.73 -2.14 5.44
C ALA A 32 -3.03 -2.62 6.86
N LEU A 33 -4.30 -2.80 7.23
CA LEU A 33 -4.69 -3.37 8.53
C LEU A 33 -4.11 -4.78 8.75
N ARG A 34 -3.83 -5.55 7.69
CA ARG A 34 -3.13 -6.84 7.81
C ARG A 34 -1.66 -6.62 8.16
N VAL A 35 -0.97 -5.74 7.43
CA VAL A 35 0.43 -5.40 7.69
C VAL A 35 0.62 -4.82 9.10
N LEU A 36 -0.24 -3.89 9.51
CA LEU A 36 -0.18 -3.28 10.85
C LEU A 36 -0.42 -4.28 11.96
N ARG A 37 -1.31 -5.26 11.77
CA ARG A 37 -1.48 -6.35 12.74
C ARG A 37 -0.23 -7.20 12.89
N ILE A 38 0.44 -7.52 11.77
CA ILE A 38 1.70 -8.27 11.80
C ILE A 38 2.78 -7.44 12.51
N MET A 39 2.90 -6.15 12.19
CA MET A 39 3.84 -5.24 12.85
C MET A 39 3.59 -5.14 14.35
N HIS A 40 2.34 -5.07 14.78
CA HIS A 40 1.98 -5.05 16.19
C HIS A 40 2.28 -6.38 16.90
N GLN A 41 2.13 -7.52 16.21
CA GLN A 41 2.42 -8.85 16.77
C GLN A 41 3.92 -9.15 16.85
N VAL A 42 4.68 -8.75 15.84
CA VAL A 42 6.13 -8.99 15.74
C VAL A 42 6.93 -7.95 16.55
N GLY A 43 6.42 -6.71 16.62
CA GLY A 43 7.06 -5.59 17.30
C GLY A 43 7.86 -4.70 16.33
N ALA A 44 7.74 -3.38 16.49
CA ALA A 44 8.32 -2.39 15.57
C ALA A 44 9.85 -2.47 15.44
N ASP A 45 10.55 -2.89 16.51
CA ASP A 45 12.02 -2.99 16.53
C ASP A 45 12.56 -4.35 16.05
N ALA A 46 11.68 -5.27 15.63
CA ALA A 46 12.07 -6.59 15.17
C ALA A 46 12.76 -6.55 13.80
N PRO A 47 13.68 -7.49 13.51
CA PRO A 47 14.30 -7.58 12.19
C PRO A 47 13.27 -7.92 11.11
N VAL A 48 13.48 -7.41 9.89
CA VAL A 48 12.58 -7.64 8.74
C VAL A 48 12.32 -9.14 8.48
N SER A 49 13.31 -10.01 8.74
CA SER A 49 13.13 -11.47 8.61
C SER A 49 11.96 -12.00 9.44
N ALA A 50 11.73 -11.45 10.65
CA ALA A 50 10.64 -11.86 11.52
C ALA A 50 9.25 -11.53 10.94
N TYR A 51 9.16 -10.48 10.11
CA TYR A 51 7.94 -10.14 9.39
C TYR A 51 7.69 -11.11 8.23
N LEU A 52 8.75 -11.43 7.47
CA LEU A 52 8.67 -12.35 6.33
C LEU A 52 8.35 -13.79 6.76
N GLU A 53 8.82 -14.19 7.93
CA GLU A 53 8.55 -15.50 8.55
C GLU A 53 7.17 -15.57 9.22
N HIS A 54 6.47 -14.44 9.36
CA HIS A 54 5.15 -14.42 9.98
C HIS A 54 4.13 -15.19 9.12
N HIS A 55 3.41 -16.12 9.72
CA HIS A 55 2.44 -16.98 9.01
C HIS A 55 1.36 -16.21 8.23
N GLY A 56 0.98 -15.00 8.69
CA GLY A 56 0.01 -14.13 8.02
C GLY A 56 0.61 -13.20 6.94
N TRP A 57 1.93 -13.25 6.71
CA TRP A 57 2.61 -12.40 5.74
C TRP A 57 2.17 -12.66 4.29
N PRO A 58 2.02 -13.93 3.82
CA PRO A 58 1.54 -14.20 2.47
C PRO A 58 0.16 -13.58 2.18
N GLU A 59 -0.76 -13.61 3.15
CA GLU A 59 -2.09 -13.02 3.01
C GLU A 59 -2.05 -11.49 2.98
N ALA A 60 -1.11 -10.87 3.70
CA ALA A 60 -0.90 -9.43 3.64
C ALA A 60 -0.38 -9.01 2.25
N VAL A 61 0.59 -9.76 1.70
CA VAL A 61 1.11 -9.53 0.34
C VAL A 61 0.02 -9.73 -0.71
N GLN A 62 -0.80 -10.77 -0.57
CA GLN A 62 -1.90 -11.02 -1.49
C GLN A 62 -2.95 -9.91 -1.46
N ALA A 63 -3.36 -9.46 -0.26
CA ALA A 63 -4.30 -8.35 -0.13
C ALA A 63 -3.73 -7.04 -0.72
N ALA A 64 -2.45 -6.77 -0.53
CA ALA A 64 -1.78 -5.63 -1.16
C ALA A 64 -1.75 -5.75 -2.69
N ARG A 65 -1.50 -6.96 -3.22
CA ARG A 65 -1.56 -7.21 -4.67
C ARG A 65 -2.95 -6.99 -5.24
N GLU A 66 -4.00 -7.46 -4.58
CA GLU A 66 -5.38 -7.27 -5.00
C GLU A 66 -5.77 -5.79 -5.03
N ALA A 67 -5.40 -5.04 -4.00
CA ALA A 67 -5.62 -3.59 -3.97
C ALA A 67 -4.85 -2.88 -5.10
N HIS A 68 -3.58 -3.23 -5.33
CA HIS A 68 -2.80 -2.66 -6.41
C HIS A 68 -3.39 -2.94 -7.80
N VAL A 69 -3.81 -4.18 -8.07
CA VAL A 69 -4.45 -4.56 -9.34
C VAL A 69 -5.73 -3.77 -9.56
N MET A 70 -6.55 -3.61 -8.52
CA MET A 70 -7.78 -2.81 -8.59
C MET A 70 -7.47 -1.36 -8.96
N LEU A 71 -6.52 -0.73 -8.27
CA LEU A 71 -6.12 0.67 -8.53
C LEU A 71 -5.59 0.84 -9.95
N ALA A 72 -4.61 0.02 -10.36
CA ALA A 72 -4.02 0.11 -11.69
C ALA A 72 -5.05 -0.09 -12.80
N THR A 73 -5.94 -1.08 -12.66
CA THR A 73 -7.00 -1.34 -13.65
C THR A 73 -7.98 -0.15 -13.75
N ASN A 74 -8.33 0.46 -12.62
CA ASN A 74 -9.22 1.62 -12.58
C ASN A 74 -8.61 2.87 -13.21
N ASP A 75 -7.28 2.98 -13.18
CA ASP A 75 -6.49 4.02 -13.86
C ASP A 75 -6.14 3.66 -15.31
N ALA A 76 -6.61 2.52 -15.81
CA ALA A 76 -6.28 1.96 -17.13
C ALA A 76 -4.77 1.72 -17.33
N GLU A 77 -4.05 1.45 -16.25
CA GLU A 77 -2.66 1.02 -16.24
C GLU A 77 -2.54 -0.51 -16.19
N ASP A 78 -1.40 -1.04 -16.63
CA ASP A 78 -1.09 -2.47 -16.54
C ASP A 78 -0.40 -2.76 -15.19
N PRO A 79 -1.01 -3.55 -14.29
CA PRO A 79 -0.46 -3.84 -12.96
C PRO A 79 0.80 -4.74 -12.98
N ASP A 80 1.09 -5.41 -14.10
CA ASP A 80 2.27 -6.27 -14.22
C ASP A 80 3.49 -5.53 -14.75
N ILE A 81 3.32 -4.29 -15.22
CA ILE A 81 4.44 -3.45 -15.62
C ILE A 81 5.16 -2.95 -14.35
N PRO A 82 6.49 -3.17 -14.24
CA PRO A 82 7.23 -2.67 -13.11
C PRO A 82 7.13 -1.13 -13.03
N PRO A 83 7.04 -0.57 -11.82
CA PRO A 83 6.95 0.88 -11.65
C PRO A 83 8.14 1.58 -12.28
N ARG A 84 7.90 2.78 -12.82
CA ARG A 84 8.96 3.61 -13.38
C ARG A 84 9.98 3.95 -12.29
N SER A 85 11.25 4.04 -12.67
CA SER A 85 12.29 4.45 -11.73
C SER A 85 12.05 5.87 -11.21
N LEU A 86 12.56 6.16 -10.01
CA LEU A 86 12.43 7.49 -9.40
C LEU A 86 13.03 8.59 -10.28
N ASP A 87 14.12 8.31 -11.01
CA ASP A 87 14.72 9.25 -11.96
C ASP A 87 13.76 9.62 -13.10
N VAL A 88 13.04 8.64 -13.64
CA VAL A 88 12.04 8.86 -14.69
C VAL A 88 10.86 9.66 -14.14
N ILE A 89 10.38 9.33 -12.94
CA ILE A 89 9.28 10.07 -12.28
C ILE A 89 9.69 11.53 -12.04
N ARG A 90 10.92 11.79 -11.58
CA ARG A 90 11.44 13.16 -11.38
C ARG A 90 11.44 13.98 -12.67
N ILE A 91 11.83 13.36 -13.79
CA ILE A 91 11.79 14.01 -15.11
C ILE A 91 10.34 14.33 -15.52
N MET A 92 9.40 13.40 -15.35
CA MET A 92 8.00 13.57 -15.77
C MET A 92 7.25 14.61 -14.92
N THR A 93 7.49 14.62 -13.61
CA THR A 93 6.79 15.51 -12.67
C THR A 93 7.41 16.89 -12.55
N ARG A 94 8.64 17.08 -13.05
CA ARG A 94 9.46 18.28 -12.82
C ARG A 94 9.55 18.65 -11.33
N ALA A 95 9.33 17.68 -10.44
CA ALA A 95 9.50 17.87 -9.01
C ALA A 95 11.00 18.09 -8.76
N ALA A 96 11.32 19.24 -8.16
CA ALA A 96 12.69 19.66 -7.83
C ALA A 96 13.21 18.91 -6.60
#